data_AF-A0A2E7TA15-F1
#
_entry.id   AF-A0A2E7TA15-F1
#
_cell.length_a   1.000
_cell.length_b   1.000
_cell.length_c   1.000
_cell.angle_alpha   90.00
_cell.angle_beta   90.00
_cell.angle_gamma   90.00
#
_symmetry.space_group_name_H-M   'P 1'
#
loop_
_entity.id
_entity.type
_entity.pdbx_description
1 polymer ?
#
loop_
_entity_poly.entity_id
_entity_poly.type
_entity_poly.pdbx_seq_one_letter_code
_entity_poly.pdbx_strand_id
1 'polypeptide(L)'
;MVQSSWVLLVSLLLFLVIALRENPVELFSWFNEVGNYQPSFWLHITHLGEFLVTAAFLSILITKWPRLLGPTLISIIIAIASVQGLKHIVDAPRPAAILLPGDINVIAPASQATFTANPNTDYEALIDSRSDLATTWDQITRNPNSQEARYWIPRMDGHITKNRFGIAYQKETNELANNIYTGIYQRSSRSFPSGHTATIVCAITLILLHIRSRKLIIALSGIALTVGASRIIVGVHWPIDVAAGGLLGWTTALLGSHLSRYFRLPPGSVFKYLIALLPITIGILLLTRSSLYPQVALFEDILGLTAILVGTYSSLQLSRHS
;
A
#
# COMPACT_ATOMS: atom_id res chain seq x y z
N MET A 1 -7.02 -28.35 -1.76
CA MET A 1 -7.16 -26.88 -1.56
C MET A 1 -5.95 -26.13 -2.13
N VAL A 2 -4.71 -26.48 -1.81
CA VAL A 2 -3.50 -25.76 -2.27
C VAL A 2 -3.22 -25.86 -3.79
N GLN A 3 -3.72 -26.90 -4.46
CA GLN A 3 -3.50 -27.12 -5.91
C GLN A 3 -3.99 -25.99 -6.84
N SER A 4 -4.82 -25.06 -6.38
CA SER A 4 -5.24 -23.94 -7.24
C SER A 4 -4.39 -22.67 -7.05
N SER A 5 -3.54 -22.60 -6.02
CA SER A 5 -2.70 -21.43 -5.73
C SER A 5 -1.20 -21.67 -5.88
N TRP A 6 -0.78 -22.85 -6.37
CA TRP A 6 0.65 -23.17 -6.55
C TRP A 6 1.35 -22.25 -7.54
N VAL A 7 0.66 -21.79 -8.60
CA VAL A 7 1.24 -20.85 -9.58
C VAL A 7 1.70 -19.58 -8.88
N LEU A 8 0.82 -19.01 -8.05
CA LEU A 8 1.13 -17.82 -7.27
C LEU A 8 2.26 -18.09 -6.26
N LEU A 9 2.23 -19.21 -5.55
CA LEU A 9 3.30 -19.60 -4.62
C LEU A 9 4.66 -19.72 -5.33
N VAL A 10 4.72 -20.46 -6.44
CA VAL A 10 5.96 -20.67 -7.19
C VAL A 10 6.50 -19.34 -7.70
N SER A 11 5.64 -18.48 -8.26
CA SER A 11 6.06 -17.14 -8.69
C SER A 11 6.61 -16.30 -7.53
N LEU A 12 5.98 -16.34 -6.35
CA LEU A 12 6.45 -15.62 -5.16
C LEU A 12 7.78 -16.17 -4.64
N LEU A 13 7.97 -17.49 -4.64
CA LEU A 13 9.23 -18.14 -4.23
C LEU A 13 10.36 -17.85 -5.23
N LEU A 14 10.08 -17.91 -6.53
CA LEU A 14 11.05 -17.53 -7.56
C LEU A 14 11.44 -16.05 -7.42
N PHE A 15 10.47 -15.17 -7.20
CA PHE A 15 10.74 -13.75 -6.98
C PHE A 15 11.53 -13.51 -5.69
N LEU A 16 11.26 -14.24 -4.61
CA LEU A 16 12.05 -14.20 -3.38
C LEU A 16 13.51 -14.60 -3.64
N VAL A 17 13.73 -15.70 -4.39
CA VAL A 17 15.09 -16.16 -4.72
C VAL A 17 15.84 -15.10 -5.52
N ILE A 18 15.19 -14.45 -6.49
CA ILE A 18 15.78 -13.34 -7.25
C ILE A 18 16.10 -12.18 -6.30
N ALA A 19 15.14 -11.76 -5.48
CA ALA A 19 15.32 -10.65 -4.54
C ALA A 19 16.42 -10.87 -3.48
N LEU A 20 16.76 -12.12 -3.17
CA LEU A 20 17.84 -12.49 -2.26
C LEU A 20 19.21 -12.62 -2.95
N ARG A 21 19.24 -12.85 -4.27
CA ARG A 21 20.47 -13.06 -5.03
C ARG A 21 20.99 -11.78 -5.68
N GLU A 22 20.08 -10.97 -6.19
CA GLU A 22 20.41 -9.75 -6.93
C GLU A 22 20.74 -8.58 -5.99
N ASN A 23 21.47 -7.59 -6.50
CA ASN A 23 21.72 -6.35 -5.78
C ASN A 23 20.38 -5.63 -5.51
N PRO A 24 20.04 -5.30 -4.24
CA PRO A 24 18.76 -4.68 -3.91
C PRO A 24 18.48 -3.36 -4.64
N VAL A 25 19.53 -2.55 -4.86
CA VAL A 25 19.43 -1.25 -5.54
C VAL A 25 19.21 -1.44 -7.03
N GLU A 26 19.99 -2.30 -7.69
CA GLU A 26 19.85 -2.54 -9.13
C GLU A 26 18.49 -3.16 -9.47
N LEU A 27 18.06 -4.17 -8.70
CA LEU A 27 16.76 -4.80 -8.89
C LEU A 27 15.62 -3.81 -8.64
N PHE A 28 15.74 -2.96 -7.61
CA PHE A 28 14.77 -1.90 -7.36
C PHE A 28 14.70 -0.91 -8.53
N SER A 29 15.83 -0.40 -9.01
CA SER A 29 15.91 0.59 -10.08
C SER A 29 15.27 0.06 -11.37
N TRP A 30 15.50 -1.21 -11.73
CA TRP A 30 14.88 -1.82 -12.91
C TRP A 30 13.34 -1.75 -12.89
N PHE A 31 12.71 -2.02 -11.74
CA PHE A 31 11.26 -1.86 -11.59
C PHE A 31 10.86 -0.38 -11.52
N ASN A 32 11.62 0.43 -10.77
CA ASN A 32 11.24 1.81 -10.49
C ASN A 32 11.33 2.73 -11.71
N GLU A 33 12.19 2.42 -12.68
CA GLU A 33 12.26 3.11 -13.99
C GLU A 33 10.95 2.97 -14.80
N VAL A 34 10.26 1.82 -14.69
CA VAL A 34 8.95 1.62 -15.33
C VAL A 34 7.92 2.63 -14.85
N GLY A 35 8.10 3.14 -13.64
CA GLY A 35 7.24 4.12 -12.99
C GLY A 35 7.13 5.46 -13.74
N ASN A 36 8.12 5.79 -14.56
CA ASN A 36 8.11 6.99 -15.40
C ASN A 36 7.04 6.93 -16.49
N TYR A 37 6.61 5.73 -16.88
CA TYR A 37 5.56 5.52 -17.86
C TYR A 37 4.20 5.45 -17.20
N GLN A 38 3.35 6.45 -17.45
CA GLN A 38 1.97 6.52 -16.95
C GLN A 38 1.86 6.42 -15.41
N PRO A 39 2.38 7.39 -14.63
CA PRO A 39 2.38 7.33 -13.17
C PRO A 39 0.98 7.11 -12.56
N SER A 40 -0.04 7.75 -13.11
CA SER A 40 -1.43 7.58 -12.68
C SER A 40 -1.93 6.15 -12.83
N PHE A 41 -1.49 5.41 -13.85
CA PHE A 41 -1.85 4.00 -14.03
C PHE A 41 -1.30 3.16 -12.87
N TRP A 42 -0.03 3.34 -12.51
CA TRP A 42 0.59 2.62 -11.41
C TRP A 42 -0.03 2.95 -10.05
N LEU A 43 -0.53 4.18 -9.87
CA LEU A 43 -1.33 4.54 -8.70
C LEU A 43 -2.61 3.71 -8.59
N HIS A 44 -3.35 3.54 -9.68
CA HIS A 44 -4.56 2.72 -9.68
C HIS A 44 -4.24 1.24 -9.41
N ILE A 45 -3.20 0.72 -10.06
CA ILE A 45 -2.76 -0.67 -9.85
C ILE A 45 -2.37 -0.89 -8.40
N THR A 46 -1.55 -0.01 -7.82
CA THR A 46 -1.14 -0.21 -6.43
C THR A 46 -2.30 -0.09 -5.46
N HIS A 47 -3.28 0.77 -5.77
CA HIS A 47 -4.42 1.02 -4.92
C HIS A 47 -5.34 -0.21 -4.79
N LEU A 48 -5.30 -1.16 -5.73
CA LEU A 48 -5.97 -2.46 -5.60
C LEU A 48 -5.48 -3.27 -4.38
N GLY A 49 -4.26 -3.03 -3.89
CA GLY A 49 -3.74 -3.67 -2.68
C GLY A 49 -4.06 -2.92 -1.38
N GLU A 50 -4.73 -1.76 -1.46
CA GLU A 50 -5.20 -1.03 -0.29
C GLU A 50 -6.28 -1.86 0.43
N PHE A 51 -6.29 -1.79 1.77
CA PHE A 51 -7.13 -2.65 2.60
C PHE A 51 -8.61 -2.46 2.32
N LEU A 52 -9.11 -1.22 2.31
CA LEU A 52 -10.55 -0.96 2.14
C LEU A 52 -11.00 -1.27 0.72
N VAL A 53 -10.18 -0.94 -0.29
CA VAL A 53 -10.43 -1.30 -1.71
C VAL A 53 -10.54 -2.81 -1.88
N THR A 54 -9.58 -3.57 -1.33
CA THR A 54 -9.61 -5.04 -1.40
C THR A 54 -10.81 -5.61 -0.65
N ALA A 55 -11.13 -5.05 0.51
CA ALA A 55 -12.30 -5.43 1.30
C ALA A 55 -13.60 -5.17 0.56
N ALA A 56 -13.70 -4.08 -0.22
CA ALA A 56 -14.87 -3.79 -1.04
C ALA A 56 -15.07 -4.87 -2.11
N PHE A 57 -14.03 -5.24 -2.87
CA PHE A 57 -14.11 -6.34 -3.84
C PHE A 57 -14.50 -7.68 -3.18
N LEU A 58 -13.87 -8.02 -2.05
CA LEU A 58 -14.18 -9.26 -1.34
C LEU A 58 -15.62 -9.25 -0.80
N SER A 59 -16.10 -8.14 -0.25
CA SER A 59 -17.46 -8.04 0.28
C SER A 59 -18.53 -8.23 -0.80
N ILE A 60 -18.32 -7.66 -1.99
CA ILE A 60 -19.16 -7.91 -3.16
C ILE A 60 -19.15 -9.40 -3.50
N LEU A 61 -17.98 -10.04 -3.51
CA LEU A 61 -17.87 -11.47 -3.81
C LEU A 61 -18.49 -12.36 -2.72
N ILE A 62 -18.40 -11.97 -1.45
CA ILE A 62 -18.99 -12.69 -0.30
C ILE A 62 -20.51 -12.76 -0.40
N THR A 63 -21.18 -11.75 -0.99
CA THR A 63 -22.64 -11.85 -1.24
C THR A 63 -23.00 -13.02 -2.16
N LYS A 64 -22.13 -13.32 -3.14
CA LYS A 64 -22.29 -14.45 -4.06
C LYS A 64 -21.74 -15.76 -3.50
N TRP A 65 -20.62 -15.70 -2.79
CA TRP A 65 -19.93 -16.85 -2.18
C TRP A 65 -19.75 -16.68 -0.67
N PRO A 66 -20.82 -16.83 0.14
CA PRO A 66 -20.79 -16.63 1.60
C PRO A 66 -19.73 -17.42 2.36
N ARG A 67 -19.34 -18.58 1.81
CA ARG A 67 -18.24 -19.42 2.33
C ARG A 67 -16.90 -18.69 2.46
N LEU A 68 -16.70 -17.56 1.77
CA LEU A 68 -15.49 -16.74 1.88
C LEU A 68 -15.45 -15.90 3.16
N LEU A 69 -16.58 -15.65 3.82
CA LEU A 69 -16.67 -14.73 4.94
C LEU A 69 -15.78 -15.17 6.12
N GLY A 70 -15.94 -16.40 6.60
CA GLY A 70 -15.14 -16.95 7.70
C GLY A 70 -13.63 -16.90 7.44
N PRO A 71 -13.14 -17.46 6.32
CA PRO A 71 -11.73 -17.35 5.94
C PRO A 71 -11.23 -15.91 5.87
N THR A 72 -12.02 -14.99 5.34
CA THR A 72 -11.64 -13.57 5.20
C THR A 72 -11.48 -12.90 6.56
N LEU A 73 -12.46 -13.04 7.46
CA LEU A 73 -12.42 -12.43 8.79
C LEU A 73 -11.22 -12.90 9.61
N ILE A 74 -10.96 -14.21 9.61
CA ILE A 74 -9.81 -14.78 10.33
C ILE A 74 -8.49 -14.33 9.68
N SER A 75 -8.43 -14.30 8.34
CA SER A 75 -7.25 -13.83 7.62
C SER A 75 -6.94 -12.36 7.92
N ILE A 76 -7.94 -11.50 8.08
CA ILE A 76 -7.74 -10.08 8.45
C ILE A 76 -7.06 -9.98 9.83
N ILE A 77 -7.53 -10.74 10.81
CA ILE A 77 -6.95 -10.73 12.17
C ILE A 77 -5.48 -11.19 12.12
N ILE A 78 -5.20 -12.30 11.44
CA ILE A 78 -3.84 -12.84 11.29
C ILE A 78 -2.96 -11.87 10.51
N ALA A 79 -3.46 -11.26 9.43
CA ALA A 79 -2.72 -10.31 8.62
C ALA A 79 -2.35 -9.05 9.40
N ILE A 80 -3.29 -8.47 10.16
CA ILE A 80 -3.02 -7.31 11.01
C ILE A 80 -1.95 -7.64 12.04
N ALA A 81 -2.12 -8.75 12.77
CA ALA A 81 -1.15 -9.16 13.80
C ALA A 81 0.24 -9.41 13.22
N SER A 82 0.34 -10.15 12.11
CA SER A 82 1.61 -10.52 11.50
C SER A 82 2.30 -9.34 10.78
N VAL A 83 1.58 -8.57 9.96
CA VAL A 83 2.15 -7.44 9.22
C VAL A 83 2.57 -6.33 10.18
N GLN A 84 1.71 -5.95 11.13
CA GLN A 84 2.07 -4.89 12.08
C GLN A 84 3.15 -5.36 13.03
N GLY A 85 3.06 -6.60 13.54
CA GLY A 85 4.11 -7.19 14.37
C GLY A 85 5.47 -7.15 13.68
N LEU A 86 5.58 -7.63 12.43
CA LEU A 86 6.84 -7.61 11.69
C LEU A 86 7.33 -6.19 11.38
N LYS A 87 6.43 -5.23 11.10
CA LYS A 87 6.79 -3.82 10.91
C LYS A 87 7.38 -3.17 12.15
N HIS A 88 7.03 -3.66 13.34
CA HIS A 88 7.57 -3.17 14.61
C HIS A 88 8.84 -3.91 15.05
N ILE A 89 9.04 -5.14 14.57
CA ILE A 89 10.22 -5.95 14.88
C ILE A 89 11.38 -5.64 13.92
N VAL A 90 11.08 -5.41 12.64
CA VAL A 90 12.08 -5.19 11.59
C VAL A 90 12.12 -3.72 11.20
N ASP A 91 13.15 -3.03 11.67
CA ASP A 91 13.40 -1.61 11.38
C ASP A 91 14.01 -1.39 9.99
N ALA A 92 13.31 -1.86 8.94
CA ALA A 92 13.79 -1.79 7.57
C ALA A 92 13.53 -0.41 6.93
N PRO A 93 14.58 0.32 6.49
CA PRO A 93 14.42 1.59 5.80
C PRO A 93 13.77 1.40 4.44
N ARG A 94 12.88 2.33 4.06
CA ARG A 94 12.30 2.38 2.70
C ARG A 94 13.33 2.83 1.65
N PRO A 95 13.11 2.56 0.36
CA PRO A 95 14.00 2.99 -0.72
C PRO A 95 14.29 4.49 -0.68
N ALA A 96 13.24 5.30 -0.49
CA ALA A 96 13.29 6.74 -0.28
C ALA A 96 14.18 7.24 0.88
N ALA A 97 14.49 6.39 1.86
CA ALA A 97 15.36 6.73 2.99
C ALA A 97 16.85 6.45 2.70
N ILE A 98 17.16 5.68 1.65
CA ILE A 98 18.53 5.28 1.28
C ILE A 98 18.95 5.96 -0.03
N LEU A 99 18.07 5.97 -1.03
CA LEU A 99 18.36 6.45 -2.38
C LEU A 99 18.22 7.97 -2.47
N LEU A 100 19.04 8.59 -3.33
CA LEU A 100 18.95 10.01 -3.57
C LEU A 100 17.70 10.33 -4.41
N PRO A 101 17.14 11.54 -4.30
CA PRO A 101 15.99 12.00 -5.06
C PRO A 101 16.13 11.97 -6.59
N GLY A 102 17.37 12.02 -7.11
CA GLY A 102 17.64 11.81 -8.53
C GLY A 102 17.67 10.35 -8.97
N ASP A 103 17.76 9.42 -8.01
CA ASP A 103 17.94 7.98 -8.25
C ASP A 103 16.65 7.18 -7.99
N ILE A 104 15.54 7.86 -7.66
CA ILE A 104 14.26 7.23 -7.34
C ILE A 104 13.06 8.02 -7.90
N ASN A 105 12.16 7.30 -8.56
CA ASN A 105 10.86 7.80 -8.98
C ASN A 105 9.81 7.44 -7.92
N VAL A 106 9.42 8.42 -7.10
CA VAL A 106 8.32 8.24 -6.15
C VAL A 106 7.03 8.77 -6.76
N ILE A 107 6.12 7.86 -7.11
CA ILE A 107 4.87 8.19 -7.80
C ILE A 107 3.75 8.56 -6.83
N ALA A 108 3.90 8.22 -5.55
CA ALA A 108 2.93 8.61 -4.53
C ALA A 108 2.78 10.14 -4.57
N PRO A 109 1.59 10.65 -4.89
CA PRO A 109 1.37 12.06 -4.77
C PRO A 109 1.52 12.37 -3.30
N ALA A 110 2.15 13.49 -3.01
CA ALA A 110 1.17 14.45 -2.63
C ALA A 110 0.59 15.20 -3.81
N SER A 111 -0.58 15.74 -3.54
CA SER A 111 -0.87 17.09 -3.94
C SER A 111 0.41 17.90 -4.15
N GLN A 112 0.72 18.14 -5.43
CA GLN A 112 1.59 19.23 -5.84
C GLN A 112 0.90 20.54 -5.44
N ALA A 113 0.99 20.93 -4.17
CA ALA A 113 0.90 22.34 -3.86
C ALA A 113 2.23 22.92 -4.32
N THR A 114 2.18 23.80 -5.30
CA THR A 114 3.29 24.68 -5.63
C THR A 114 3.59 25.50 -4.38
N PHE A 115 4.52 25.04 -3.55
CA PHE A 115 4.99 25.83 -2.43
C PHE A 115 5.75 27.04 -3.01
N THR A 116 5.13 28.21 -2.95
CA THR A 116 5.80 29.48 -3.17
C THR A 116 6.44 29.90 -1.85
N ALA A 117 7.77 29.90 -1.80
CA ALA A 117 8.49 30.46 -0.66
C ALA A 117 8.03 31.90 -0.42
N ASN A 118 7.77 32.25 0.84
CA ASN A 118 7.41 33.62 1.18
C ASN A 118 8.70 34.46 1.15
N PRO A 119 8.83 35.44 0.24
CA PRO A 119 10.05 36.23 0.12
C PRO A 119 10.35 37.07 1.37
N ASN A 120 9.36 37.28 2.24
CA ASN A 120 9.50 38.04 3.48
C ASN A 120 9.88 37.18 4.70
N THR A 121 10.02 35.86 4.54
CA THR A 121 10.44 34.97 5.63
C THR A 121 11.95 34.82 5.66
N ASP A 122 12.55 35.13 6.81
CA ASP A 122 13.96 34.82 7.06
C ASP A 122 14.12 33.35 7.43
N TYR A 123 14.38 32.54 6.41
CA TYR A 123 14.58 31.11 6.55
C TYR A 123 15.87 30.77 7.29
N GLU A 124 16.89 31.63 7.32
CA GLU A 124 18.13 31.35 8.06
C GLU A 124 17.93 31.56 9.55
N ALA A 125 17.26 32.67 9.92
CA ALA A 125 16.85 32.91 11.30
C ALA A 125 15.90 31.81 11.83
N LEU A 126 15.03 31.26 10.98
CA LEU A 126 14.20 30.10 11.33
C LEU A 126 15.06 28.89 11.75
N ILE A 127 16.11 28.58 10.98
CA ILE A 127 17.03 27.48 11.32
C ILE A 127 17.78 27.79 12.61
N ASP A 128 18.29 29.00 12.77
CA ASP A 128 19.09 29.39 13.94
C ASP A 128 18.29 29.48 15.23
N SER A 129 17.01 29.83 15.13
CA SER A 129 16.10 29.86 16.28
C SER A 129 15.78 28.48 16.85
N ARG A 130 16.11 27.40 16.11
CA ARG A 130 15.77 26.02 16.45
C ARG A 130 17.00 25.14 16.54
N SER A 131 17.30 24.69 17.75
CA SER A 131 18.51 23.89 18.04
C SER A 131 18.59 22.59 17.23
N ASP A 132 17.46 21.94 16.94
CA ASP A 132 17.41 20.72 16.15
C ASP A 132 17.71 20.96 14.66
N LEU A 133 17.20 22.06 14.11
CA LEU A 133 17.46 22.47 12.73
C LEU A 133 18.90 22.96 12.56
N ALA A 134 19.41 23.75 13.51
CA ALA A 134 20.81 24.17 13.53
C ALA A 134 21.75 22.95 13.59
N THR A 135 21.43 21.96 14.41
CA THR A 135 22.20 20.69 14.48
C THR A 135 22.15 19.92 13.17
N THR A 136 20.98 19.87 12.52
CA THR A 136 20.80 19.21 11.21
C THR A 136 21.62 19.92 10.13
N TRP A 137 21.56 21.26 10.09
CA TRP A 137 22.35 22.09 9.18
C TRP A 137 23.86 21.89 9.38
N ASP A 138 24.31 21.83 10.63
CA ASP A 138 25.69 21.51 10.98
C ASP A 138 26.11 20.12 10.48
N GLN A 139 25.24 19.10 10.55
CA GLN A 139 25.54 17.77 10.03
C GLN A 139 25.63 17.74 8.50
N ILE A 140 24.73 18.48 7.83
CA ILE A 140 24.75 18.62 6.36
C ILE A 140 26.06 19.25 5.90
N THR A 141 26.49 20.32 6.56
CA THR A 141 27.69 21.09 6.18
C THR A 141 29.00 20.40 6.57
N ARG A 142 29.07 19.73 7.72
CA ARG A 142 30.27 18.99 8.16
C ARG A 142 30.54 17.74 7.32
N ASN A 143 29.49 17.06 6.88
CA ASN A 143 29.61 15.86 6.08
C ASN A 143 28.50 15.83 5.01
N PRO A 144 28.80 16.23 3.77
CA PRO A 144 27.86 16.18 2.64
C PRO A 144 27.38 14.76 2.28
N ASN A 145 27.99 13.72 2.84
CA ASN A 145 27.55 12.32 2.71
C ASN A 145 26.82 11.80 3.96
N SER A 146 26.60 12.65 4.97
CA SER A 146 25.81 12.30 6.14
C SER A 146 24.38 11.89 5.76
N GLN A 147 23.70 11.21 6.66
CA GLN A 147 22.30 10.84 6.45
C GLN A 147 21.41 12.09 6.24
N GLU A 148 21.67 13.17 6.97
CA GLU A 148 20.97 14.43 6.80
C GLU A 148 21.28 15.11 5.47
N ALA A 149 22.55 15.14 5.09
CA ALA A 149 22.95 15.70 3.79
C ALA A 149 22.27 14.99 2.62
N ARG A 150 22.27 13.64 2.62
CA ARG A 150 21.61 12.85 1.58
C ARG A 150 20.11 13.09 1.47
N TYR A 151 19.46 13.44 2.59
CA TYR A 151 18.03 13.74 2.62
C TYR A 151 17.70 15.16 2.15
N TRP A 152 18.47 16.15 2.61
CA TRP A 152 18.14 17.57 2.43
C TRP A 152 18.76 18.20 1.19
N ILE A 153 19.99 17.84 0.80
CA ILE A 153 20.69 18.44 -0.37
C ILE A 153 19.83 18.44 -1.63
N PRO A 154 19.15 17.35 -1.99
CA PRO A 154 18.42 17.32 -3.25
C PRO A 154 17.04 18.01 -3.13
N ARG A 155 16.51 18.20 -1.91
CA ARG A 155 15.37 19.09 -1.63
C ARG A 155 15.74 20.58 -1.70
N MET A 156 17.05 20.87 -1.69
CA MET A 156 17.62 22.21 -1.89
C MET A 156 18.04 22.44 -3.35
N ASP A 157 17.57 21.62 -4.30
CA ASP A 157 17.99 21.63 -5.71
C ASP A 157 19.50 21.41 -5.91
N GLY A 158 20.16 20.72 -4.97
CA GLY A 158 21.62 20.53 -4.97
C GLY A 158 22.43 21.71 -4.46
N HIS A 159 21.79 22.85 -4.14
CA HIS A 159 22.45 24.03 -3.60
C HIS A 159 22.51 23.98 -2.07
N ILE A 160 23.70 23.75 -1.53
CA ILE A 160 23.92 23.64 -0.08
C ILE A 160 23.99 25.04 0.54
N THR A 161 22.84 25.68 0.74
CA THR A 161 22.74 26.97 1.46
C THR A 161 21.71 26.90 2.58
N LYS A 162 21.95 27.64 3.66
CA LYS A 162 21.12 27.61 4.87
C LYS A 162 19.70 28.12 4.57
N ASN A 163 19.60 29.16 3.74
CA ASN A 163 18.33 29.63 3.20
C ASN A 163 17.55 28.55 2.44
N ARG A 164 18.22 27.80 1.53
CA ARG A 164 17.57 26.70 0.79
C ARG A 164 17.14 25.57 1.71
N PHE A 165 17.92 25.27 2.75
CA PHE A 165 17.54 24.29 3.77
C PHE A 165 16.26 24.72 4.50
N GLY A 166 16.17 25.98 4.93
CA GLY A 166 14.96 26.50 5.57
C GLY A 166 13.74 26.55 4.65
N ILE A 167 13.91 26.89 3.37
CA ILE A 167 12.85 26.81 2.35
C ILE A 167 12.36 25.37 2.18
N ALA A 168 13.28 24.42 2.02
CA ALA A 168 12.97 23.00 1.87
C ALA A 168 12.26 22.44 3.11
N TYR A 169 12.73 22.81 4.30
CA TYR A 169 12.12 22.43 5.57
C TYR A 169 10.70 23.00 5.73
N GLN A 170 10.50 24.29 5.42
CA GLN A 170 9.18 24.92 5.53
C GLN A 170 8.20 24.35 4.49
N LYS A 171 8.68 24.09 3.26
CA LYS A 171 7.92 23.40 2.22
C LYS A 171 7.41 22.05 2.75
N GLU A 172 8.32 21.21 3.24
CA GLU A 172 8.01 19.90 3.83
C GLU A 172 7.03 20.03 5.03
N THR A 173 7.23 21.00 5.91
CA THR A 173 6.36 21.23 7.07
C THR A 173 4.95 21.63 6.67
N ASN A 174 4.81 22.55 5.71
CA ASN A 174 3.51 23.00 5.20
C ASN A 174 2.78 21.90 4.46
N GLU A 175 3.54 21.14 3.70
CA GLU A 175 3.05 19.96 2.99
C GLU A 175 2.54 18.91 3.98
N LEU A 176 3.28 18.62 5.06
CA LEU A 176 2.84 17.72 6.13
C LEU A 176 1.58 18.24 6.85
N ALA A 177 1.53 19.53 7.17
CA ALA A 177 0.41 20.15 7.89
C ALA A 177 -0.91 20.09 7.11
N ASN A 178 -0.83 20.15 5.77
CA ASN A 178 -2.02 20.14 4.91
C ASN A 178 -2.35 18.74 4.36
N ASN A 179 -1.66 17.69 4.81
CA ASN A 179 -1.77 16.32 4.27
C ASN A 179 -1.46 16.25 2.76
N ILE A 180 -0.55 17.11 2.30
CA ILE A 180 -0.13 17.26 0.91
C ILE A 180 1.39 17.10 0.75
N TYR A 181 2.01 16.18 1.48
CA TYR A 181 3.44 15.88 1.39
C TYR A 181 3.91 15.04 0.20
N THR A 182 4.56 15.71 -0.77
CA THR A 182 5.03 15.14 -2.07
C THR A 182 6.48 14.75 -1.99
N GLY A 183 7.18 15.23 -0.96
CA GLY A 183 8.57 14.88 -0.75
C GLY A 183 8.75 13.38 -0.69
N ILE A 184 9.96 12.94 -1.04
CA ILE A 184 10.39 11.56 -0.93
C ILE A 184 10.07 11.07 0.46
N TYR A 185 9.04 10.23 0.49
CA TYR A 185 8.47 9.48 1.60
C TYR A 185 9.20 9.72 2.93
N GLN A 186 8.51 10.30 3.93
CA GLN A 186 9.01 10.43 5.30
C GLN A 186 9.88 9.24 5.68
N ARG A 187 11.06 9.47 6.27
CA ARG A 187 11.93 8.41 6.80
C ARG A 187 11.13 7.53 7.77
N SER A 188 10.52 6.50 7.23
CA SER A 188 9.77 5.50 7.96
C SER A 188 10.56 4.22 7.82
N SER A 189 11.08 3.75 8.94
CA SER A 189 11.86 2.54 9.07
C SER A 189 10.97 1.29 9.15
N ARG A 190 9.75 1.37 8.62
CA ARG A 190 8.76 0.28 8.63
C ARG A 190 8.41 -0.16 7.22
N SER A 191 9.42 -0.37 6.38
CA SER A 191 9.21 -0.89 5.01
C SER A 191 8.72 -2.33 5.04
N PHE A 192 9.41 -3.18 5.79
CA PHE A 192 9.20 -4.63 5.79
C PHE A 192 8.03 -5.06 6.70
N PRO A 193 7.16 -6.01 6.28
CA PRO A 193 6.91 -6.43 4.91
C PRO A 193 5.93 -5.47 4.19
N SER A 194 5.73 -5.68 2.89
CA SER A 194 4.76 -4.93 2.10
C SER A 194 3.31 -5.30 2.45
N GLY A 195 2.61 -4.41 3.16
CA GLY A 195 1.22 -4.63 3.56
C GLY A 195 0.25 -4.71 2.39
N HIS A 196 0.41 -3.85 1.36
CA HIS A 196 -0.46 -3.91 0.17
C HIS A 196 -0.31 -5.23 -0.58
N THR A 197 0.93 -5.74 -0.68
CA THR A 197 1.19 -7.04 -1.31
C THR A 197 0.57 -8.18 -0.50
N ALA A 198 0.72 -8.15 0.84
CA ALA A 198 0.09 -9.13 1.72
C ALA A 198 -1.43 -9.15 1.57
N THR A 199 -2.07 -7.97 1.54
CA THR A 199 -3.51 -7.81 1.37
C THR A 199 -4.00 -8.43 0.06
N ILE A 200 -3.46 -8.02 -1.09
CA ILE A 200 -3.93 -8.50 -2.39
C ILE A 200 -3.64 -9.99 -2.59
N VAL A 201 -2.46 -10.47 -2.17
CA VAL A 201 -2.10 -11.89 -2.30
C VAL A 201 -2.99 -12.74 -1.39
N CYS A 202 -3.32 -12.28 -0.19
CA CYS A 202 -4.27 -12.96 0.69
C CYS A 202 -5.65 -13.06 0.02
N ALA A 203 -6.21 -11.94 -0.44
CA ALA A 203 -7.51 -11.89 -1.09
C ALA A 203 -7.59 -12.80 -2.32
N ILE A 204 -6.60 -12.71 -3.22
CA ILE A 204 -6.54 -13.54 -4.42
C ILE A 204 -6.37 -15.02 -4.04
N THR A 205 -5.54 -15.35 -3.06
CA THR A 205 -5.37 -16.74 -2.61
C THR A 205 -6.70 -17.31 -2.10
N LEU A 206 -7.46 -16.57 -1.28
CA LEU A 206 -8.79 -16.99 -0.81
C LEU A 206 -9.75 -17.30 -1.97
N ILE A 207 -9.68 -16.50 -3.04
CA ILE A 207 -10.48 -16.70 -4.26
C ILE A 207 -10.00 -17.95 -5.03
N LEU A 208 -8.68 -18.09 -5.23
CA LEU A 208 -8.07 -19.20 -5.97
C LEU A 208 -8.39 -20.56 -5.36
N LEU A 209 -8.48 -20.66 -4.03
CA LEU A 209 -8.84 -21.91 -3.33
C LEU A 209 -10.22 -22.47 -3.73
N HIS A 210 -11.06 -21.65 -4.37
CA HIS A 210 -12.43 -22.01 -4.75
C HIS A 210 -12.65 -22.08 -6.27
N ILE A 211 -11.61 -21.88 -7.07
CA ILE A 211 -11.66 -21.86 -8.53
C ILE A 211 -10.89 -23.06 -9.10
N ARG A 212 -11.36 -23.59 -10.24
CA ARG A 212 -10.68 -24.67 -11.00
C ARG A 212 -10.25 -24.27 -12.41
N SER A 213 -10.71 -23.13 -12.93
CA SER A 213 -10.35 -22.65 -14.26
C SER A 213 -8.88 -22.21 -14.30
N ARG A 214 -8.05 -22.91 -15.08
CA ARG A 214 -6.62 -22.59 -15.25
C ARG A 214 -6.39 -21.16 -15.74
N LYS A 215 -7.21 -20.71 -16.69
CA LYS A 215 -7.14 -19.33 -17.24
C LYS A 215 -7.36 -18.30 -16.14
N LEU A 216 -8.38 -18.50 -15.30
CA LEU A 216 -8.69 -17.58 -14.20
C LEU A 216 -7.64 -17.64 -13.09
N ILE A 217 -7.08 -18.82 -12.81
CA ILE A 217 -5.98 -18.98 -11.86
C ILE A 217 -4.76 -18.16 -12.30
N ILE A 218 -4.36 -18.27 -13.57
CA ILE A 218 -3.23 -17.51 -14.12
C ILE A 218 -3.52 -16.01 -14.11
N ALA A 219 -4.71 -15.60 -14.57
CA ALA A 219 -5.09 -14.19 -14.63
C ALA A 219 -5.09 -13.53 -13.24
N LEU A 220 -5.73 -14.14 -12.25
CA LEU A 220 -5.78 -13.61 -10.89
C LEU A 220 -4.41 -13.63 -10.20
N SER A 221 -3.59 -14.67 -10.44
CA SER A 221 -2.21 -14.69 -9.95
C SER A 221 -1.39 -13.55 -10.57
N GLY A 222 -1.57 -13.29 -11.86
CA GLY A 222 -0.97 -12.15 -12.55
C GLY A 222 -1.37 -10.81 -11.93
N ILE A 223 -2.64 -10.60 -11.61
CA ILE A 223 -3.10 -9.39 -10.92
C ILE A 223 -2.39 -9.23 -9.57
N ALA A 224 -2.32 -10.27 -8.74
CA ALA A 224 -1.64 -10.20 -7.45
C ALA A 224 -0.16 -9.83 -7.58
N LEU A 225 0.54 -10.42 -8.56
CA LEU A 225 1.95 -10.14 -8.84
C LEU A 225 2.14 -8.71 -9.37
N THR A 226 1.27 -8.22 -10.25
CA THR A 226 1.32 -6.85 -10.78
C THR A 226 1.07 -5.81 -9.69
N VAL A 227 0.11 -6.05 -8.79
CA VAL A 227 -0.10 -5.17 -7.62
C VAL A 227 1.11 -5.22 -6.68
N GLY A 228 1.72 -6.39 -6.45
CA GLY A 228 2.96 -6.50 -5.69
C GLY A 228 4.12 -5.71 -6.32
N ALA A 229 4.38 -5.94 -7.61
CA ALA A 229 5.41 -5.24 -8.38
C ALA A 229 5.19 -3.73 -8.39
N SER A 230 3.94 -3.27 -8.46
CA SER A 230 3.61 -1.85 -8.41
C SER A 230 4.15 -1.14 -7.16
N ARG A 231 4.36 -1.85 -6.05
CA ARG A 231 4.95 -1.28 -4.82
C ARG A 231 6.43 -0.93 -4.95
N ILE A 232 7.14 -1.62 -5.84
CA ILE A 232 8.53 -1.31 -6.21
C ILE A 232 8.51 -0.18 -7.24
N ILE A 233 7.62 -0.30 -8.23
CA ILE A 233 7.47 0.69 -9.32
C ILE A 233 7.14 2.08 -8.77
N VAL A 234 6.22 2.20 -7.80
CA VAL A 234 5.87 3.50 -7.18
C VAL A 234 6.91 4.00 -6.16
N GLY A 235 7.97 3.23 -5.91
CA GLY A 235 9.13 3.66 -5.12
C GLY A 235 9.01 3.53 -3.60
N VAL A 236 8.08 2.71 -3.09
CA VAL A 236 7.75 2.68 -1.65
C VAL A 236 8.23 1.45 -0.89
N HIS A 237 8.67 0.39 -1.60
CA HIS A 237 9.13 -0.88 -1.01
C HIS A 237 10.28 -1.49 -1.81
N TRP A 238 11.17 -2.20 -1.12
CA TRP A 238 12.19 -3.04 -1.73
C TRP A 238 11.59 -4.33 -2.31
N PRO A 239 12.23 -4.98 -3.30
CA PRO A 239 11.81 -6.28 -3.83
C PRO A 239 11.58 -7.34 -2.75
N ILE A 240 12.46 -7.40 -1.74
CA ILE A 240 12.34 -8.34 -0.62
C ILE A 240 11.09 -8.11 0.24
N ASP A 241 10.67 -6.85 0.44
CA ASP A 241 9.46 -6.51 1.19
C ASP A 241 8.21 -7.04 0.49
N VAL A 242 8.20 -6.98 -0.85
CA VAL A 242 7.12 -7.44 -1.71
C VAL A 242 7.07 -8.97 -1.73
N ALA A 243 8.21 -9.63 -1.91
CA ALA A 243 8.30 -11.09 -1.88
C ALA A 243 7.82 -11.65 -0.52
N ALA A 244 8.34 -11.11 0.58
CA ALA A 244 7.95 -11.51 1.93
C ALA A 244 6.48 -11.19 2.24
N GLY A 245 6.01 -10.00 1.84
CA GLY A 245 4.61 -9.61 1.98
C GLY A 245 3.67 -10.56 1.22
N GLY A 246 4.03 -10.95 0.00
CA GLY A 246 3.26 -11.90 -0.79
C GLY A 246 3.21 -13.29 -0.15
N LEU A 247 4.36 -13.84 0.27
CA LEU A 247 4.39 -15.13 0.97
C LEU A 247 3.55 -15.10 2.26
N LEU A 248 3.66 -14.02 3.03
CA LEU A 248 2.87 -13.81 4.24
C LEU A 248 1.36 -13.76 3.95
N GLY A 249 0.95 -13.06 2.89
CA GLY A 249 -0.44 -13.01 2.43
C GLY A 249 -0.95 -14.39 2.02
N TRP A 250 -0.15 -15.17 1.28
CA TRP A 250 -0.48 -16.52 0.86
C TRP A 250 -0.63 -17.47 2.06
N THR A 251 0.32 -17.45 3.01
CA THR A 251 0.24 -18.27 4.22
C THR A 251 -0.97 -17.87 5.08
N THR A 252 -1.24 -16.57 5.20
CA THR A 252 -2.36 -16.05 5.97
C THR A 252 -3.70 -16.54 5.43
N ALA A 253 -3.88 -16.51 4.10
CA ALA A 253 -5.09 -17.04 3.47
C ALA A 253 -5.29 -18.56 3.72
N LEU A 254 -4.21 -19.34 3.70
CA LEU A 254 -4.29 -20.77 4.01
C LEU A 254 -4.64 -21.04 5.48
N LEU A 255 -3.98 -20.32 6.40
CA LEU A 255 -4.27 -20.42 7.83
C LEU A 255 -5.69 -19.97 8.13
N GLY A 256 -6.14 -18.85 7.58
CA GLY A 256 -7.50 -18.35 7.72
C GLY A 256 -8.54 -19.35 7.20
N SER A 257 -8.29 -19.95 6.02
CA SER A 257 -9.17 -20.98 5.45
C SER A 257 -9.16 -22.30 6.21
N HIS A 258 -8.04 -22.65 6.85
CA HIS A 258 -7.95 -23.82 7.71
C HIS A 258 -8.70 -23.60 9.02
N LEU A 259 -8.40 -22.50 9.72
CA LEU A 259 -8.98 -22.14 11.00
C LEU A 259 -10.48 -21.85 10.90
N SER A 260 -10.95 -21.30 9.78
CA SER A 260 -12.38 -21.04 9.58
C SER A 260 -13.22 -22.30 9.61
N ARG A 261 -12.64 -23.49 9.42
CA ARG A 261 -13.40 -24.76 9.49
C ARG A 261 -13.86 -25.10 10.91
N TYR A 262 -13.19 -24.56 11.92
CA TYR A 262 -13.58 -24.73 13.33
C TYR A 262 -14.70 -23.76 13.73
N PHE A 263 -14.98 -22.73 12.93
CA PHE A 263 -16.04 -21.76 13.16
C PHE A 263 -17.16 -21.97 12.15
N ARG A 264 -18.31 -22.48 12.60
CA ARG A 264 -19.50 -22.57 11.75
C ARG A 264 -20.23 -21.23 11.79
N LEU A 265 -20.37 -20.63 10.62
CA LEU A 265 -21.20 -19.44 10.48
C LEU A 265 -22.65 -19.79 10.80
N PRO A 266 -23.36 -18.97 11.58
CA PRO A 266 -24.72 -19.28 12.02
C PRO A 266 -25.67 -19.34 10.82
N PRO A 267 -26.50 -20.39 10.69
CA PRO A 267 -27.54 -20.42 9.67
C PRO A 267 -28.66 -19.43 10.03
N GLY A 268 -29.37 -18.94 9.01
CA GLY A 268 -30.60 -18.16 9.21
C GLY A 268 -30.68 -16.88 8.37
N SER A 269 -31.87 -16.29 8.32
CA SER A 269 -32.15 -15.10 7.52
C SER A 269 -31.36 -13.88 8.02
N VAL A 270 -31.24 -13.70 9.35
CA VAL A 270 -30.44 -12.63 9.96
C VAL A 270 -29.00 -12.64 9.43
N PHE A 271 -28.37 -13.81 9.35
CA PHE A 271 -26.99 -13.94 8.88
C PHE A 271 -26.85 -13.57 7.39
N LYS A 272 -27.85 -13.88 6.57
CA LYS A 272 -27.87 -13.47 5.15
C LYS A 272 -27.99 -11.94 5.02
N TYR A 273 -28.79 -11.28 5.86
CA TYR A 273 -28.86 -9.82 5.90
C TYR A 273 -27.53 -9.20 6.34
N LEU A 274 -26.84 -9.76 7.34
CA LEU A 274 -25.50 -9.28 7.74
C LEU A 274 -24.47 -9.36 6.59
N ILE A 275 -24.51 -10.43 5.80
CA ILE A 275 -23.67 -10.55 4.59
C ILE A 275 -24.01 -9.46 3.57
N ALA A 276 -25.29 -9.17 3.37
CA ALA A 276 -25.73 -8.15 2.41
C ALA A 276 -25.40 -6.71 2.87
N LEU A 277 -25.33 -6.47 4.18
CA LEU A 277 -24.92 -5.19 4.75
C LEU A 277 -23.42 -4.91 4.62
N LEU A 278 -22.57 -5.95 4.60
CA LEU A 278 -21.12 -5.80 4.52
C LEU A 278 -20.63 -4.90 3.37
N PRO A 279 -21.00 -5.13 2.09
CA PRO A 279 -20.59 -4.24 1.00
C PRO A 279 -21.23 -2.85 1.07
N ILE A 280 -22.40 -2.70 1.70
CA ILE A 280 -23.00 -1.37 1.95
C ILE A 280 -22.13 -0.57 2.90
N THR A 281 -21.78 -1.16 4.05
CA THR A 281 -20.93 -0.51 5.06
C THR A 281 -19.58 -0.12 4.49
N ILE A 282 -18.90 -1.04 3.78
CA ILE A 282 -17.59 -0.76 3.18
C ILE A 282 -17.71 0.29 2.06
N GLY A 283 -18.79 0.24 1.26
CA GLY A 283 -19.04 1.23 0.21
C GLY A 283 -19.27 2.64 0.77
N ILE A 284 -20.03 2.78 1.85
CA ILE A 284 -20.19 4.08 2.54
C ILE A 284 -18.84 4.56 3.07
N LEU A 285 -18.05 3.69 3.71
CA LEU A 285 -16.72 4.06 4.21
C LEU A 285 -15.80 4.56 3.09
N LEU A 286 -15.84 3.94 1.90
CA LEU A 286 -15.10 4.41 0.72
C LEU A 286 -15.54 5.80 0.26
N LEU A 287 -16.85 6.08 0.26
CA LEU A 287 -17.40 7.36 -0.19
C LEU A 287 -17.21 8.50 0.82
N THR A 288 -17.14 8.17 2.11
CA THR A 288 -17.03 9.18 3.19
C THR A 288 -15.60 9.49 3.60
N ARG A 289 -14.62 8.66 3.20
CA ARG A 289 -13.22 8.92 3.52
C ARG A 289 -12.63 9.93 2.55
N SER A 290 -11.68 10.72 3.00
CA SER A 290 -10.82 11.46 2.09
C SER A 290 -10.01 10.46 1.27
N SER A 291 -10.15 10.50 -0.06
CA SER A 291 -9.35 9.65 -0.95
C SER A 291 -7.87 9.88 -0.71
N LEU A 292 -7.11 8.78 -0.65
CA LEU A 292 -5.66 8.84 -0.41
C LEU A 292 -4.97 9.64 -1.52
N TYR A 293 -5.46 9.54 -2.76
CA TYR A 293 -4.94 10.24 -3.92
C TYR A 293 -6.11 10.80 -4.76
N PRO A 294 -6.05 12.06 -5.22
CA PRO A 294 -7.07 12.61 -6.11
C PRO A 294 -7.25 11.77 -7.39
N GLN A 295 -6.16 11.16 -7.89
CA GLN A 295 -6.17 10.36 -9.11
C GLN A 295 -7.02 9.09 -8.99
N VAL A 296 -7.14 8.50 -7.79
CA VAL A 296 -7.91 7.27 -7.57
C VAL A 296 -9.29 7.52 -6.97
N ALA A 297 -9.63 8.77 -6.65
CA ALA A 297 -10.90 9.12 -6.00
C ALA A 297 -12.12 8.65 -6.80
N LEU A 298 -12.15 8.92 -8.11
CA LEU A 298 -13.23 8.45 -8.97
C LEU A 298 -13.35 6.92 -8.97
N PHE A 299 -12.21 6.21 -8.89
CA PHE A 299 -12.22 4.75 -8.81
C PHE A 299 -12.79 4.26 -7.47
N GLU A 300 -12.42 4.89 -6.35
CA GLU A 300 -13.01 4.61 -5.04
C GLU A 300 -14.52 4.87 -5.04
N ASP A 301 -14.97 5.97 -5.65
CA ASP A 301 -16.38 6.34 -5.74
C ASP A 301 -17.19 5.30 -6.52
N ILE A 302 -16.72 4.92 -7.71
CA ILE A 302 -17.38 3.91 -8.54
C ILE A 302 -17.45 2.57 -7.81
N LEU A 303 -16.37 2.16 -7.15
CA LEU A 303 -16.32 0.91 -6.39
C LEU A 303 -17.27 0.96 -5.18
N GLY A 304 -17.29 2.08 -4.45
CA GLY A 304 -18.16 2.29 -3.29
C GLY A 304 -19.64 2.26 -3.66
N LEU A 305 -20.02 2.98 -4.73
CA LEU A 305 -21.38 2.95 -5.28
C LEU A 305 -21.76 1.53 -5.74
N THR A 306 -20.86 0.83 -6.43
CA THR A 306 -21.10 -0.55 -6.86
C THR A 306 -21.33 -1.48 -5.66
N ALA A 307 -20.53 -1.35 -4.59
CA ALA A 307 -20.69 -2.15 -3.39
C ALA A 307 -22.05 -1.91 -2.71
N ILE A 308 -22.48 -0.65 -2.59
CA ILE A 308 -23.79 -0.27 -2.06
C ILE A 308 -24.93 -0.86 -2.90
N LEU A 309 -24.85 -0.72 -4.24
CA LEU A 309 -25.86 -1.25 -5.15
C LEU A 309 -25.99 -2.78 -5.03
N VAL A 310 -24.86 -3.51 -5.01
CA VAL A 310 -24.86 -4.98 -4.87
C VAL A 310 -25.42 -5.41 -3.51
N GLY A 311 -25.02 -4.75 -2.43
CA GLY A 311 -25.53 -5.07 -1.09
C GLY A 311 -27.02 -4.78 -0.93
N THR A 312 -27.48 -3.66 -1.49
CA THR A 312 -28.91 -3.29 -1.49
C THR A 312 -29.73 -4.29 -2.29
N TYR A 313 -29.28 -4.63 -3.51
CA TYR A 313 -29.93 -5.65 -4.33
C TYR A 313 -30.00 -7.00 -3.62
N SER A 314 -28.90 -7.43 -3.00
CA SER A 314 -28.85 -8.68 -2.23
C SER A 314 -29.84 -8.67 -1.06
N SER A 315 -29.98 -7.54 -0.37
CA SER A 315 -30.93 -7.39 0.75
C SER A 315 -32.39 -7.48 0.28
N LEU A 316 -32.71 -6.86 -0.87
CA LEU A 316 -34.05 -6.90 -1.46
C LEU A 316 -34.44 -8.30 -1.97
N GLN A 317 -33.48 -9.09 -2.46
CA GLN A 317 -33.75 -10.47 -2.85
C GLN A 317 -34.10 -11.33 -1.64
N LEU A 318 -33.45 -11.11 -0.50
CA LEU A 318 -33.74 -11.85 0.72
C LEU A 318 -35.16 -11.55 1.25
N SER A 319 -35.62 -10.30 1.17
CA SER A 319 -36.96 -9.92 1.63
C SER A 319 -38.09 -10.44 0.75
N ARG A 320 -37.81 -10.82 -0.51
CA ARG A 320 -38.80 -11.43 -1.41
C ARG A 320 -39.01 -12.92 -1.16
N HIS A 321 -38.10 -13.56 -0.42
CA HIS A 321 -38.07 -15.01 -0.17
C HIS A 321 -38.24 -15.37 1.31
N SER A 322 -38.54 -14.39 2.17
CA SER A 322 -38.83 -14.55 3.61
C SER A 322 -40.32 -14.40 3.87
#